data_AF-A0A6N2RK33-F1
#
_entry.id   AF-A0A6N2RK33-F1
#
_cell.length_a   1.000
_cell.length_b   1.000
_cell.length_c   1.000
_cell.angle_alpha   90.00
_cell.angle_beta   90.00
_cell.angle_gamma   90.00
#
_symmetry.space_group_name_H-M   'P 1'
#
loop_
_entity.id
_entity.type
_entity.pdbx_description
1 polymer ?
#
loop_
_entity_poly.entity_id
_entity_poly.type
_entity_poly.pdbx_seq_one_letter_code
_entity_poly.pdbx_strand_id
1 'polypeptide(L)'
;MRIKKNSILITLLFVLSIGLIVMIRNNYQINSKLKECNLKLLEKKIALGSAIWAITQCHKYTNERIKDLDLIVDRQKRPFSLELNDGYKLFYKFSLSDCSSCIESELKNIKGKMKSVNILIETQSLRDFKAFIAINHIDTAKVFQIEKPILEEAELPFYFVTDRELYIKDLFFPMSELPDLAVEFYQIVQDKYLN
;
A
#
# COMPACT_ATOMS: atom_id res chain seq x y z
N MET A 1 -23.90 -38.92 -62.68
CA MET A 1 -24.36 -37.66 -62.05
C MET A 1 -24.21 -37.62 -60.52
N ARG A 2 -24.36 -38.74 -59.78
CA ARG A 2 -24.21 -38.78 -58.30
C ARG A 2 -22.82 -38.39 -57.76
N ILE A 3 -21.73 -38.82 -58.42
CA ILE A 3 -20.36 -38.60 -57.94
C ILE A 3 -19.98 -37.10 -57.92
N LYS A 4 -20.34 -36.34 -58.96
CA LYS A 4 -20.12 -34.88 -59.01
C LYS A 4 -20.91 -34.14 -57.91
N LYS A 5 -22.12 -34.59 -57.59
CA LYS A 5 -22.97 -34.00 -56.54
C LYS A 5 -22.37 -34.23 -55.13
N ASN A 6 -21.79 -35.41 -54.89
CA ASN A 6 -21.11 -35.72 -53.63
C ASN A 6 -19.80 -34.92 -53.46
N SER A 7 -19.03 -34.72 -54.53
CA SER A 7 -17.82 -33.89 -54.49
C SER A 7 -18.12 -32.42 -54.15
N ILE A 8 -19.17 -31.84 -54.74
CA ILE A 8 -19.61 -30.48 -54.42
C ILE A 8 -20.04 -30.39 -52.94
N LEU A 9 -20.78 -31.38 -52.44
CA LEU A 9 -21.23 -31.43 -51.04
C LEU A 9 -20.04 -31.47 -50.06
N ILE A 10 -19.02 -32.27 -50.36
CA ILE A 10 -17.81 -32.39 -49.53
C ILE A 10 -17.03 -31.08 -49.50
N THR A 11 -16.83 -30.43 -50.65
CA THR A 11 -16.14 -29.12 -50.71
C THR A 11 -16.91 -28.07 -49.91
N LEU A 12 -18.23 -28.07 -49.98
CA LEU A 12 -19.08 -27.11 -49.24
C LEU A 12 -19.01 -27.33 -47.73
N LEU A 13 -18.99 -28.58 -47.27
CA LEU A 13 -18.76 -28.92 -45.87
C LEU A 13 -17.38 -28.48 -45.37
N PHE A 14 -16.35 -28.58 -46.21
CA PHE A 14 -14.99 -28.16 -45.86
C PHE A 14 -14.86 -26.63 -45.74
N VAL A 15 -15.53 -25.88 -46.63
CA VAL A 15 -15.58 -24.41 -46.53
C VAL A 15 -16.35 -23.97 -45.28
N LEU A 16 -17.45 -24.65 -44.96
CA LEU A 16 -18.22 -24.39 -43.72
C LEU A 16 -17.41 -24.70 -42.46
N SER A 17 -16.65 -25.80 -42.43
CA SER A 17 -15.83 -26.15 -41.28
C SER A 17 -14.69 -25.14 -41.06
N ILE A 18 -14.03 -24.68 -42.13
CA ILE A 18 -13.03 -23.60 -42.04
C ILE A 18 -13.67 -22.31 -41.53
N GLY A 19 -14.85 -21.93 -42.06
CA GLY A 19 -15.58 -20.75 -41.61
C GLY A 19 -15.92 -20.79 -40.12
N LEU A 20 -16.37 -21.95 -39.62
CA LEU A 20 -16.65 -22.17 -38.20
C LEU A 20 -15.39 -22.07 -37.35
N ILE A 21 -14.27 -22.68 -37.77
CA ILE A 21 -13.00 -22.60 -37.05
C ILE A 21 -12.51 -21.15 -36.94
N VAL A 22 -12.61 -20.38 -38.03
CA VAL A 22 -12.24 -18.95 -38.03
C VAL A 22 -13.14 -18.15 -37.09
N MET A 23 -14.46 -18.38 -37.11
CA MET A 23 -15.39 -17.71 -36.19
C MET A 23 -15.12 -18.05 -34.72
N ILE A 24 -14.90 -19.33 -34.40
CA ILE A 24 -14.58 -19.78 -33.04
C ILE A 24 -13.30 -19.11 -32.55
N ARG A 25 -12.25 -19.07 -33.39
CA ARG A 25 -10.98 -18.45 -33.04
C ARG A 25 -11.12 -16.94 -32.82
N ASN A 26 -11.87 -16.25 -33.68
CA ASN A 26 -12.13 -14.82 -33.54
C ASN A 26 -12.93 -14.52 -32.26
N ASN A 27 -13.98 -15.28 -31.99
CA ASN A 27 -14.77 -15.15 -30.76
C ASN A 27 -13.92 -15.40 -29.50
N TYR A 28 -13.05 -16.41 -29.54
CA TYR A 28 -12.13 -16.68 -28.44
C TYR A 28 -11.17 -15.51 -28.20
N GLN A 29 -10.60 -14.93 -29.26
CA GLN A 29 -9.71 -13.77 -29.17
C GLN A 29 -10.43 -12.51 -28.65
N ILE A 30 -11.67 -12.27 -29.07
CA ILE A 30 -12.45 -11.14 -28.57
C ILE A 30 -12.76 -11.35 -27.08
N ASN A 31 -13.18 -12.55 -26.69
CA ASN A 31 -13.49 -12.88 -25.30
C ASN A 31 -12.26 -12.79 -24.39
N SER A 32 -11.07 -13.20 -24.84
CA SER A 32 -9.85 -13.06 -24.06
C SER A 32 -9.48 -11.59 -23.84
N LYS A 33 -9.55 -10.76 -24.90
CA LYS A 33 -9.33 -9.31 -24.80
C LYS A 33 -10.35 -8.62 -23.88
N LEU A 34 -11.62 -9.02 -23.96
CA LEU A 34 -12.67 -8.49 -23.10
C LEU A 34 -12.41 -8.82 -21.63
N LYS A 35 -11.99 -10.05 -21.32
CA LYS A 35 -11.59 -10.45 -19.96
C LYS A 35 -10.43 -9.60 -19.43
N GLU A 36 -9.40 -9.39 -20.24
CA GLU A 36 -8.26 -8.55 -19.87
C GLU A 36 -8.67 -7.09 -19.62
N CYS A 37 -9.53 -6.52 -20.49
CA CYS A 37 -10.05 -5.17 -20.33
C CYS A 37 -10.86 -5.02 -19.03
N ASN A 38 -11.72 -6.00 -18.74
CA ASN A 38 -12.51 -6.01 -17.51
C ASN A 38 -11.64 -6.13 -16.25
N LEU A 39 -10.56 -6.92 -16.32
CA LEU A 39 -9.59 -7.03 -15.21
C LEU A 39 -8.91 -5.68 -14.95
N LYS A 40 -8.40 -5.02 -16.00
CA LYS A 40 -7.78 -3.68 -15.88
C LYS A 40 -8.77 -2.63 -15.36
N LEU A 41 -10.04 -2.71 -15.77
CA LEU A 41 -11.09 -1.83 -15.26
C LEU A 41 -11.36 -2.07 -13.77
N LEU A 42 -11.36 -3.33 -13.34
CA LEU A 42 -11.54 -3.69 -11.94
C LEU A 42 -10.37 -3.19 -11.08
N GLU A 43 -9.14 -3.40 -11.53
CA GLU A 43 -7.92 -2.89 -10.86
C GLU A 43 -7.99 -1.36 -10.68
N LYS A 44 -8.36 -0.62 -11.73
CA LYS A 44 -8.53 0.84 -11.65
C LYS A 44 -9.64 1.26 -10.67
N LYS A 45 -10.75 0.52 -10.62
CA LYS A 45 -11.83 0.80 -9.66
C LYS A 45 -11.40 0.57 -8.22
N ILE A 46 -10.63 -0.49 -7.97
CA ILE A 46 -10.06 -0.78 -6.65
C ILE A 46 -9.10 0.34 -6.25
N ALA A 47 -8.15 0.69 -7.12
CA ALA A 47 -7.20 1.78 -6.86
C ALA A 47 -7.89 3.13 -6.58
N LEU A 48 -8.94 3.46 -7.35
CA LEU A 48 -9.73 4.67 -7.12
C LEU A 48 -10.45 4.63 -5.75
N GLY A 49 -11.03 3.48 -5.38
CA GLY A 49 -11.65 3.29 -4.08
C GLY A 49 -10.66 3.49 -2.93
N SER A 50 -9.46 2.89 -3.04
CA SER A 50 -8.38 3.06 -2.06
C SER A 50 -7.92 4.52 -1.96
N ALA A 51 -7.80 5.23 -3.08
CA ALA A 51 -7.44 6.65 -3.10
C ALA A 51 -8.49 7.54 -2.43
N ILE A 52 -9.78 7.32 -2.73
CA ILE A 52 -10.88 8.04 -2.08
C ILE A 52 -10.88 7.78 -0.57
N TRP A 53 -10.67 6.52 -0.16
CA TRP A 53 -10.58 6.17 1.25
C TRP A 53 -9.41 6.88 1.93
N ALA A 54 -8.21 6.84 1.34
CA ALA A 54 -7.03 7.50 1.89
C ALA A 54 -7.25 9.01 2.06
N ILE A 55 -7.79 9.69 1.04
CA ILE A 55 -8.11 11.12 1.11
C ILE A 55 -9.13 11.40 2.22
N THR A 56 -10.13 10.55 2.39
CA THR A 56 -11.14 10.70 3.45
C THR A 56 -10.50 10.59 4.83
N GLN A 57 -9.58 9.63 5.04
CA GLN A 57 -8.86 9.50 6.30
C GLN A 57 -7.93 10.68 6.56
N CYS A 58 -7.22 11.16 5.53
CA CYS A 58 -6.43 12.40 5.62
C CYS A 58 -7.30 13.56 6.09
N HIS A 59 -8.44 13.80 5.45
CA HIS A 59 -9.35 14.87 5.84
C HIS A 59 -9.89 14.72 7.27
N LYS A 60 -10.23 13.49 7.67
CA LYS A 60 -10.75 13.19 9.01
C LYS A 60 -9.74 13.45 10.12
N TYR A 61 -8.47 13.11 9.91
CA TYR A 61 -7.48 13.10 10.97
C TYR A 61 -6.48 14.27 10.93
N THR A 62 -6.42 15.03 9.83
CA THR A 62 -5.60 16.25 9.81
C THR A 62 -6.11 17.26 10.84
N ASN A 63 -5.18 17.77 11.65
CA ASN A 63 -5.39 18.61 12.83
C ASN A 63 -6.15 17.95 13.99
N GLU A 64 -6.39 16.65 13.94
CA GLU A 64 -6.86 15.91 15.12
C GLU A 64 -5.71 15.64 16.08
N ARG A 65 -6.03 15.66 17.38
CA ARG A 65 -5.08 15.31 18.43
C ARG A 65 -5.11 13.81 18.70
N ILE A 66 -4.00 13.13 18.52
CA ILE A 66 -3.88 11.72 18.87
C ILE A 66 -3.79 11.55 20.39
N LYS A 67 -4.24 10.39 20.87
CA LYS A 67 -4.07 9.99 22.26
C LYS A 67 -2.57 9.85 22.55
N ASP A 68 -2.16 10.27 23.74
CA ASP A 68 -0.80 10.02 24.20
C ASP A 68 -0.67 8.55 24.59
N LEU A 69 0.13 7.82 23.82
CA LEU A 69 0.27 6.38 23.91
C LEU A 69 1.60 6.04 24.58
N ASP A 70 1.69 4.84 25.14
CA ASP A 70 2.94 4.34 25.70
C ASP A 70 3.82 3.75 24.59
N LEU A 71 5.01 4.31 24.43
CA LEU A 71 6.12 3.67 23.73
C LEU A 71 6.76 2.63 24.67
N ILE A 72 7.10 1.47 24.12
CA ILE A 72 7.89 0.46 24.84
C ILE A 72 9.37 0.68 24.51
N VAL A 73 10.12 1.18 25.48
CA VAL A 73 11.58 1.39 25.39
C VAL A 73 12.24 0.64 26.53
N ASP A 74 13.14 -0.31 26.22
CA ASP A 74 13.86 -1.12 27.23
C ASP A 74 12.95 -1.80 28.27
N ARG A 75 11.79 -2.31 27.82
CA ARG A 75 10.74 -2.92 28.67
C ARG A 75 10.05 -1.94 29.63
N GLN A 76 10.27 -0.65 29.47
CA GLN A 76 9.56 0.40 30.19
C GLN A 76 8.56 1.08 29.27
N LYS A 77 7.42 1.48 29.84
CA LYS A 77 6.42 2.31 29.17
C LYS A 77 6.79 3.77 29.36
N ARG A 78 6.84 4.52 28.27
CA ARG A 78 7.07 5.97 28.28
C ARG A 78 6.04 6.66 27.38
N PRO A 79 5.43 7.77 27.83
CA PRO A 79 4.52 8.54 27.00
C PRO A 79 5.18 8.98 25.68
N PHE A 80 4.43 8.87 24.58
CA PHE A 80 4.88 9.23 23.24
C PHE A 80 5.26 10.71 23.16
N SER A 81 4.47 11.58 23.79
CA SER A 81 4.74 13.03 23.86
C SER A 81 6.12 13.38 24.43
N LEU A 82 6.67 12.56 25.33
CA LEU A 82 7.98 12.82 25.96
C LEU A 82 9.17 12.53 25.03
N GLU A 83 8.99 11.70 24.01
CA GLU A 83 10.02 11.48 22.96
C GLU A 83 10.02 12.61 21.92
N LEU A 84 9.00 13.47 21.96
CA LEU A 84 8.83 14.59 21.03
C LEU A 84 9.35 15.89 21.63
N ASN A 85 9.83 16.75 20.74
CA ASN A 85 10.20 18.13 21.04
C ASN A 85 9.22 19.06 20.32
N ASP A 86 9.47 20.37 20.40
CA ASP A 86 8.61 21.37 19.76
C ASP A 86 8.81 21.42 18.23
N GLY A 87 9.72 20.61 17.68
CA GLY A 87 9.91 20.44 16.26
C GLY A 87 9.06 19.29 15.71
N TYR A 88 8.55 19.47 14.49
CA TYR A 88 7.81 18.44 13.80
C TYR A 88 8.70 17.25 13.44
N LYS A 89 8.14 16.06 13.59
CA LYS A 89 8.79 14.79 13.24
C LYS A 89 7.88 13.96 12.36
N LEU A 90 8.48 13.33 11.35
CA LEU A 90 7.81 12.38 10.49
C LEU A 90 7.88 10.98 11.10
N PHE A 91 6.74 10.30 11.13
CA PHE A 91 6.58 8.93 11.58
C PHE A 91 6.00 8.05 10.48
N TYR A 92 6.53 6.84 10.36
CA TYR A 92 5.90 5.74 9.64
C TYR A 92 5.33 4.74 10.64
N LYS A 93 4.02 4.55 10.64
CA LYS A 93 3.31 3.57 11.48
C LYS A 93 2.90 2.37 10.64
N PHE A 94 3.12 1.17 11.16
CA PHE A 94 2.50 -0.07 10.67
C PHE A 94 2.36 -1.08 11.81
N SER A 95 1.52 -2.09 11.63
CA SER A 95 1.44 -3.28 12.48
C SER A 95 2.20 -4.45 11.87
N LEU A 96 2.76 -5.33 12.71
CA LEU A 96 3.34 -6.58 12.22
C LEU A 96 2.30 -7.55 11.63
N SER A 97 1.01 -7.28 11.83
CA SER A 97 -0.09 -8.01 11.18
C SER A 97 -0.43 -7.48 9.78
N ASP A 98 0.12 -6.33 9.38
CA ASP A 98 -0.18 -5.74 8.08
C ASP A 98 0.50 -6.54 6.95
N CYS A 99 0.13 -6.21 5.71
CA CYS A 99 0.72 -6.77 4.50
C CYS A 99 2.26 -6.70 4.52
N SER A 100 2.93 -7.86 4.68
CA SER A 100 4.39 -7.93 4.82
C SER A 100 5.12 -7.37 3.60
N SER A 101 4.66 -7.71 2.39
CA SER A 101 5.24 -7.20 1.14
C SER A 101 5.06 -5.69 1.00
N CYS A 102 3.96 -5.13 1.52
CA CYS A 102 3.70 -3.69 1.52
C CYS A 102 4.68 -2.97 2.46
N ILE A 103 4.88 -3.51 3.67
CA ILE A 103 5.85 -2.98 4.63
C ILE A 103 7.27 -3.05 4.07
N GLU A 104 7.70 -4.22 3.57
CA GLU A 104 9.04 -4.42 3.01
C GLU A 104 9.30 -3.48 1.84
N SER A 105 8.32 -3.32 0.94
CA SER A 105 8.45 -2.40 -0.18
C SER A 105 8.65 -0.97 0.29
N GLU A 106 7.92 -0.52 1.30
CA GLU A 106 8.03 0.85 1.79
C GLU A 106 9.30 1.07 2.62
N LEU A 107 9.71 0.09 3.44
CA LEU A 107 11.00 0.13 4.14
C LEU A 107 12.18 0.25 3.16
N LYS A 108 12.08 -0.40 1.99
CA LYS A 108 13.06 -0.26 0.92
C LYS A 108 13.04 1.15 0.32
N ASN A 109 11.87 1.75 0.12
CA ASN A 109 11.73 3.12 -0.39
C ASN A 109 12.37 4.15 0.53
N ILE A 110 12.26 3.97 1.85
CA ILE A 110 12.79 4.92 2.84
C ILE A 110 14.21 4.65 3.28
N LYS A 111 14.87 3.60 2.80
CA LYS A 111 16.19 3.18 3.28
C LYS A 111 17.24 4.32 3.27
N GLY A 112 17.24 5.16 2.24
CA GLY A 112 18.13 6.33 2.16
C GLY A 112 17.72 7.52 3.04
N LYS A 113 16.49 7.52 3.58
CA LYS A 113 15.86 8.59 4.36
C LYS A 113 15.64 8.22 5.83
N MET A 114 16.12 7.05 6.29
CA MET A 114 15.87 6.51 7.63
C MET A 114 16.30 7.41 8.79
N LYS A 115 17.22 8.35 8.58
CA LYS A 115 17.59 9.35 9.59
C LYS A 115 16.49 10.40 9.85
N SER A 116 15.64 10.63 8.86
CA SER A 116 14.57 11.65 8.90
C SER A 116 13.19 11.05 9.17
N VAL A 117 13.09 9.72 9.23
CA VAL A 117 11.83 9.00 9.45
C VAL A 117 11.94 8.20 10.75
N ASN A 118 11.03 8.44 11.68
CA ASN A 118 10.86 7.61 12.87
C ASN A 118 9.89 6.48 12.54
N ILE A 119 10.10 5.28 13.07
CA ILE A 119 9.26 4.11 12.79
C ILE A 119 8.49 3.72 14.05
N LEU A 120 7.18 3.53 13.92
CA LEU A 120 6.29 3.05 14.97
C LEU A 120 5.72 1.69 14.56
N ILE A 121 6.06 0.66 15.32
CA ILE A 121 5.64 -0.72 15.04
C ILE A 121 4.62 -1.14 16.08
N GLU A 122 3.40 -1.40 15.62
CA GLU A 122 2.33 -1.93 16.44
C GLU A 122 2.49 -3.45 16.60
N THR A 123 2.74 -3.89 17.83
CA THR A 123 2.82 -5.30 18.21
C THR A 123 2.82 -5.48 19.72
N GLN A 124 2.18 -6.55 20.20
CA GLN A 124 2.23 -6.98 21.60
C GLN A 124 3.46 -7.84 21.90
N SER A 125 4.15 -8.35 20.86
CA SER A 125 5.25 -9.29 20.99
C SER A 125 6.60 -8.58 20.89
N LEU A 126 7.25 -8.37 22.04
CA LEU A 126 8.62 -7.84 22.09
C LEU A 126 9.61 -8.74 21.33
N ARG A 127 9.34 -10.04 21.23
CA ARG A 127 10.16 -10.99 20.47
C ARG A 127 10.09 -10.66 18.99
N ASP A 128 8.88 -10.53 18.45
CA ASP A 128 8.66 -10.32 17.02
C ASP A 128 9.13 -8.92 16.61
N PHE A 129 8.93 -7.92 17.47
CA PHE A 129 9.51 -6.59 17.30
C PHE A 129 11.03 -6.63 17.11
N LYS A 130 11.76 -7.31 18.00
CA LYS A 130 13.22 -7.42 17.92
C LYS A 130 13.68 -8.22 16.69
N ALA A 131 13.00 -9.31 16.38
CA ALA A 131 13.30 -10.12 15.21
C ALA A 131 13.11 -9.31 13.92
N PHE A 132 12.02 -8.55 13.83
CA PHE A 132 11.70 -7.72 12.67
C PHE A 132 12.78 -6.65 12.42
N ILE A 133 13.21 -5.94 13.47
CA ILE A 133 14.28 -4.93 13.34
C ILE A 133 15.57 -5.56 12.82
N ALA A 134 15.96 -6.71 13.37
CA ALA A 134 17.18 -7.40 12.99
C ALA A 134 17.17 -7.91 11.54
N ILE A 135 16.03 -8.47 11.09
CA ILE A 135 15.87 -9.01 9.73
C ILE A 135 15.86 -7.89 8.68
N ASN A 136 15.18 -6.77 8.98
CA ASN A 136 14.99 -5.69 8.02
C ASN A 136 16.11 -4.63 8.04
N HIS A 137 17.08 -4.76 8.96
CA HIS A 137 18.21 -3.82 9.09
C HIS A 137 17.77 -2.34 9.18
N ILE A 138 16.73 -2.09 9.97
CA ILE A 138 16.15 -0.74 10.19
C ILE A 138 16.71 -0.06 11.46
N ASP A 139 17.79 -0.60 12.01
CA ASP A 139 18.49 -0.11 13.21
C ASP A 139 19.09 1.29 13.07
N THR A 140 19.18 1.79 11.83
CA THR A 140 19.63 3.16 11.53
C THR A 140 18.53 4.22 11.73
N ALA A 141 17.26 3.81 11.81
CA ALA A 141 16.15 4.68 12.15
C ALA A 141 15.87 4.66 13.67
N LYS A 142 15.20 5.69 14.17
CA LYS A 142 14.57 5.60 15.50
C LYS A 142 13.32 4.74 15.40
N VAL A 143 13.36 3.55 15.98
CA VAL A 143 12.26 2.58 15.95
C VAL A 143 11.66 2.42 17.34
N PHE A 144 10.34 2.52 17.44
CA PHE A 144 9.59 2.39 18.67
C PHE A 144 8.51 1.32 18.55
N GLN A 145 8.28 0.57 19.62
CA GLN A 145 7.17 -0.35 19.73
C GLN A 145 5.97 0.35 20.39
N ILE A 146 4.78 0.11 19.85
CA ILE A 146 3.49 0.48 20.45
C ILE A 146 2.60 -0.76 20.57
N GLU A 147 1.77 -0.82 21.61
CA GLU A 147 0.85 -1.95 21.86
C GLU A 147 -0.58 -1.66 21.41
N LYS A 148 -0.87 -0.41 21.07
CA LYS A 148 -2.21 0.09 20.71
C LYS A 148 -2.13 0.92 19.43
N PRO A 149 -3.19 0.94 18.61
CA PRO A 149 -3.22 1.76 17.41
C PRO A 149 -3.25 3.24 17.77
N ILE A 150 -2.62 4.05 16.91
CA ILE A 150 -2.65 5.52 17.00
C ILE A 150 -4.00 6.08 16.53
N LEU A 151 -4.51 5.49 15.45
CA LEU A 151 -5.80 5.82 14.84
C LEU A 151 -6.68 4.58 14.91
N GLU A 152 -7.82 4.67 15.60
CA GLU A 152 -8.69 3.51 15.87
C GLU A 152 -9.28 2.88 14.60
N GLU A 153 -9.45 3.66 13.53
CA GLU A 153 -10.05 3.18 12.27
C GLU A 153 -9.03 2.99 11.12
N ALA A 154 -7.73 3.26 11.36
CA ALA A 154 -6.71 3.15 10.33
C ALA A 154 -5.85 1.89 10.55
N GLU A 155 -6.27 0.80 9.92
CA GLU A 155 -5.57 -0.49 9.95
C GLU A 155 -4.41 -0.59 8.95
N LEU A 156 -4.25 0.38 8.04
CA LEU A 156 -3.18 0.34 7.04
C LEU A 156 -1.90 1.02 7.55
N PRO A 157 -0.73 0.66 7.00
CA PRO A 157 0.48 1.46 7.17
C PRO A 157 0.25 2.91 6.74
N PHE A 158 0.79 3.87 7.47
CA PHE A 158 0.67 5.29 7.12
C PHE A 158 1.80 6.14 7.68
N TYR A 159 1.98 7.30 7.06
CA TYR A 159 2.86 8.36 7.49
C TYR A 159 2.09 9.46 8.18
N PHE A 160 2.65 10.02 9.24
CA PHE A 160 2.10 11.22 9.84
C PHE A 160 3.18 12.13 10.39
N VAL A 161 2.88 13.44 10.42
CA VAL A 161 3.75 14.48 10.99
C VAL A 161 3.11 15.00 12.27
N THR A 162 3.87 15.01 13.36
CA THR A 162 3.42 15.55 14.65
C THR A 162 4.59 16.10 15.47
N ASP A 163 4.27 16.82 16.53
CA ASP A 163 5.17 17.38 17.53
C ASP A 163 4.72 16.96 18.94
N ARG A 164 5.31 17.55 19.98
CA ARG A 164 4.95 17.30 21.37
C ARG A 164 3.46 17.52 21.71
N GLU A 165 2.75 18.35 20.96
CA GLU A 165 1.33 18.61 21.21
C GLU A 165 0.42 17.48 20.73
N LEU A 166 0.96 16.56 19.92
CA LEU A 166 0.29 15.38 19.37
C LEU A 166 -0.84 15.71 18.38
N TYR A 167 -0.79 16.86 17.72
CA TYR A 167 -1.68 17.14 16.59
C TYR A 167 -1.08 16.58 15.30
N ILE A 168 -1.90 15.90 14.49
CA ILE A 168 -1.47 15.42 13.16
C ILE A 168 -1.49 16.61 12.20
N LYS A 169 -0.33 17.02 11.69
CA LYS A 169 -0.26 18.11 10.71
C LYS A 169 -0.43 17.65 9.27
N ASP A 170 0.14 16.51 8.95
CA ASP A 170 0.00 15.86 7.65
C ASP A 170 -0.10 14.35 7.87
N LEU A 171 -0.91 13.68 7.04
CA LEU A 171 -1.19 12.24 7.06
C LEU A 171 -1.14 11.72 5.63
N PHE A 172 -0.52 10.57 5.40
CA PHE A 172 -0.42 9.96 4.08
C PHE A 172 -0.42 8.44 4.16
N PHE A 173 -1.17 7.79 3.26
CA PHE A 173 -1.26 6.34 3.16
C PHE A 173 -0.49 5.89 1.91
N PRO A 174 0.66 5.21 2.06
CA PRO A 174 1.43 4.73 0.91
C PRO A 174 0.64 3.69 0.13
N MET A 175 0.70 3.79 -1.21
CA MET A 175 0.09 2.81 -2.13
C MET A 175 1.20 2.11 -2.90
N SER A 176 1.24 0.78 -2.79
CA SER A 176 2.25 -0.05 -3.45
C SER A 176 2.25 0.09 -4.97
N GLU A 177 1.10 0.43 -5.54
CA GLU A 177 0.85 0.64 -6.96
C GLU A 177 1.42 1.97 -7.46
N LEU A 178 1.65 2.92 -6.56
CA LEU A 178 2.10 4.29 -6.84
C LEU A 178 3.23 4.71 -5.89
N PRO A 179 4.39 4.03 -5.93
CA PRO A 179 5.51 4.29 -5.00
C PRO A 179 6.08 5.70 -5.15
N ASP A 180 5.97 6.31 -6.33
CA ASP A 180 6.44 7.68 -6.59
C ASP A 180 5.72 8.72 -5.72
N LEU A 181 4.44 8.47 -5.36
CA LEU A 181 3.69 9.37 -4.47
C LEU A 181 4.29 9.43 -3.06
N ALA A 182 4.82 8.31 -2.56
CA ALA A 182 5.52 8.31 -1.29
C ALA A 182 6.79 9.18 -1.38
N VAL A 183 7.54 9.07 -2.48
CA VAL A 183 8.74 9.89 -2.74
C VAL A 183 8.42 11.38 -2.74
N GLU A 184 7.36 11.79 -3.43
CA GLU A 184 6.88 13.17 -3.47
C GLU A 184 6.42 13.65 -2.09
N PHE A 185 5.64 12.84 -1.38
CA PHE A 185 5.19 13.16 -0.03
C PHE A 185 6.38 13.44 0.91
N TYR A 186 7.44 12.63 0.85
CA TYR A 186 8.64 12.91 1.64
C TYR A 186 9.28 14.25 1.31
N GLN A 187 9.36 14.61 0.02
CA GLN A 187 9.96 15.89 -0.38
C GLN A 187 9.15 17.06 0.20
N ILE A 188 7.81 16.99 0.09
CA ILE A 188 6.91 17.99 0.66
C ILE A 188 7.10 18.10 2.17
N VAL A 189 7.10 16.98 2.89
CA VAL A 189 7.27 16.98 4.35
C VAL A 189 8.65 17.50 4.74
N GLN A 190 9.70 17.11 4.02
CA GLN A 190 11.05 17.56 4.28
C GLN A 190 11.16 19.08 4.14
N ASP A 191 10.65 19.63 3.05
CA ASP A 191 10.69 21.07 2.77
C ASP A 191 9.84 21.89 3.75
N LYS A 192 8.72 21.33 4.22
CA LYS A 192 7.76 22.03 5.08
C LYS A 192 8.10 21.97 6.57
N TYR A 193 8.76 20.91 7.03
CA TYR A 193 8.87 20.60 8.46
C TYR A 193 10.25 20.21 8.97
N LEU A 194 11.11 19.62 8.13
CA LEU A 194 12.33 18.95 8.59
C LEU A 194 13.62 19.68 8.17
N ASN A 195 13.51 20.77 7.43
CA ASN A 195 14.60 21.66 7.04
C ASN A 195 14.73 22.86 7.98
#